data_AF-A0AAE1XAU8-F1
#
_entry.id   AF-A0AAE1XAU8-F1
#
_cell.length_a   1.000
_cell.length_b   1.000
_cell.length_c   1.000
_cell.angle_alpha   90.00
_cell.angle_beta   90.00
_cell.angle_gamma   90.00
#
_symmetry.space_group_name_H-M   'P 1'
#
loop_
_entity.id
_entity.type
_entity.pdbx_description
1 polymer ?
#
loop_
_entity_poly.entity_id
_entity_poly.type
_entity_poly.pdbx_seq_one_letter_code
_entity_poly.pdbx_strand_id
1 'polypeptide(L)' 'MFLVVDFENMLLEFKKVLSAKEHVVGGFSYYITLETADGEKNKVYEAQEFVKDWENVKEVQKFKLVGDLYRFMIYAGGS' A
#
# COMPACT_ATOMS: atom_id res chain seq x y z
N MET A 1 -9.87 3.52 -9.58
CA MET A 1 -8.90 2.41 -9.72
C MET A 1 -8.94 1.63 -8.42
N PHE A 2 -9.67 0.51 -8.39
CA PHE A 2 -9.65 -0.42 -7.26
C PHE A 2 -8.41 -1.30 -7.45
N LEU A 3 -7.47 -1.26 -6.51
CA LEU A 3 -6.37 -2.22 -6.46
C LEU A 3 -6.96 -3.54 -5.97
N VAL A 4 -7.58 -4.30 -6.88
CA VAL A 4 -7.79 -5.74 -6.69
C VAL A 4 -6.44 -6.37 -7.03
N VAL A 5 -5.68 -6.73 -6.00
CA VAL A 5 -4.38 -7.39 -6.16
C VAL A 5 -4.63 -8.89 -6.10
N ASP A 6 -4.64 -9.56 -7.26
CA ASP A 6 -4.70 -11.03 -7.35
C ASP A 6 -3.35 -11.63 -6.93
N PHE A 7 -3.15 -11.79 -5.62
CA PHE A 7 -2.29 -12.86 -5.10
C PHE A 7 -3.21 -14.03 -4.79
N GLU A 8 -3.01 -15.17 -5.44
CA GLU A 8 -3.81 -16.39 -5.38
C GLU A 8 -4.65 -16.52 -4.07
N ASN A 9 -5.93 -16.12 -4.14
CA ASN A 9 -6.97 -16.20 -3.10
C ASN A 9 -7.18 -15.05 -2.09
N MET A 10 -6.64 -13.84 -2.29
CA MET A 10 -6.88 -12.70 -1.37
C MET A 10 -7.72 -11.57 -2.00
N LEU A 11 -9.02 -11.51 -1.68
CA LEU A 11 -9.92 -10.41 -2.04
C LEU A 11 -9.77 -9.26 -1.02
N LEU A 12 -8.83 -8.35 -1.29
CA LEU A 12 -8.64 -7.14 -0.48
C LEU A 12 -9.57 -6.02 -0.92
N GLU A 13 -10.42 -5.57 -0.01
CA GLU A 13 -11.20 -4.36 -0.22
C GLU A 13 -10.42 -3.14 0.25
N PHE A 14 -10.06 -2.24 -0.67
CA PHE A 14 -9.48 -0.95 -0.30
C PHE A 14 -10.46 -0.14 0.56
N LYS A 15 -9.98 0.39 1.70
CA LYS A 15 -10.76 1.27 2.57
C LYS A 15 -10.27 2.72 2.50
N LYS A 16 -8.99 2.98 2.83
CA LYS A 16 -8.40 4.33 2.77
C LYS A 16 -6.88 4.31 2.71
N VAL A 17 -6.30 5.46 2.35
CA VAL A 17 -4.86 5.71 2.49
C VAL A 17 -4.59 6.23 3.90
N LEU A 18 -3.64 5.61 4.60
CA LEU A 18 -3.17 6.04 5.93
C LEU A 18 -1.98 6.99 5.84
N SER A 19 -1.12 6.79 4.83
CA SER A 19 0.05 7.63 4.57
C SER A 19 0.46 7.51 3.11
N ALA A 20 0.99 8.59 2.54
CA ALA A 20 1.58 8.60 1.22
C ALA A 20 2.82 9.50 1.23
N LYS A 21 3.92 9.03 0.63
CA LYS A 21 5.14 9.78 0.44
C LYS A 21 5.63 9.60 -0.99
N GLU A 22 6.15 10.67 -1.56
CA GLU A 22 6.74 10.68 -2.90
C GLU A 22 8.25 10.87 -2.77
N HIS A 23 9.03 10.09 -3.54
CA HIS A 23 10.46 10.29 -3.71
C HIS A 23 10.82 10.35 -5.20
N VAL A 24 11.66 11.32 -5.56
CA VAL A 24 12.19 11.49 -6.93
C VAL A 24 13.56 10.83 -7.02
N VAL A 25 13.67 9.72 -7.76
CA VAL A 25 14.94 8.97 -7.96
C VAL A 25 15.06 8.52 -9.41
N GLY A 26 15.32 9.48 -10.32
CA GLY A 26 15.33 9.21 -11.76
C GLY A 26 13.96 8.78 -12.32
N GLY A 27 12.89 9.09 -11.60
CA GLY A 27 11.50 8.63 -11.73
C GLY A 27 10.73 9.02 -10.46
N PHE A 28 9.42 8.80 -10.42
CA PHE A 28 8.59 9.02 -9.24
C PHE A 28 8.34 7.71 -8.51
N SER A 29 8.71 7.64 -7.24
CA SER A 29 8.46 6.50 -6.35
C SER A 29 7.42 6.90 -5.31
N TYR A 30 6.29 6.21 -5.29
CA TYR A 30 5.22 6.42 -4.32
C TYR A 30 5.26 5.33 -3.27
N TYR A 31 5.41 5.73 -2.01
CA TYR A 31 5.32 4.85 -0.85
C TYR A 31 3.98 5.10 -0.16
N ILE A 32 3.10 4.11 -0.21
CA ILE A 32 1.71 4.25 0.19
C ILE A 32 1.41 3.23 1.29
N THR A 33 0.89 3.69 2.41
CA THR A 33 0.34 2.83 3.45
C THR A 33 -1.18 2.83 3.31
N LEU A 34 -1.76 1.65 3.11
CA LEU A 34 -3.16 1.42 2.79
C LEU A 34 -3.85 0.68 3.93
N GLU A 35 -5.05 1.12 4.29
CA GLU A 35 -6.00 0.29 5.04
C GLU A 35 -6.87 -0.47 4.04
N THR A 36 -6.99 -1.76 4.28
CA THR A 36 -7.79 -2.71 3.50
C THR A 36 -8.65 -3.54 4.43
N ALA A 37 -9.73 -4.14 3.93
CA ALA A 37 -10.44 -5.20 4.63
C ALA A 37 -10.23 -6.54 3.93
N ASP A 38 -10.05 -7.57 4.75
CA ASP A 38 -10.02 -8.98 4.37
C ASP A 38 -11.08 -9.70 5.22
N GLY A 39 -12.29 -9.83 4.67
CA GLY A 39 -13.48 -10.22 5.42
C GLY A 39 -13.83 -9.20 6.51
N GLU A 40 -13.88 -9.66 7.77
CA GLU A 40 -14.29 -8.83 8.92
C GLU A 40 -13.13 -8.05 9.56
N LYS A 41 -11.88 -8.23 9.10
CA LYS A 41 -10.69 -7.63 9.73
C LYS A 41 -10.05 -6.59 8.82
N ASN A 42 -9.77 -5.42 9.38
CA ASN A 42 -8.99 -4.39 8.69
C ASN A 42 -7.50 -4.66 8.86
N LYS A 43 -6.79 -4.66 7.72
CA LYS A 43 -5.36 -4.87 7.59
C LYS A 43 -4.69 -3.66 6.98
N VAL A 44 -3.42 -3.46 7.31
CA VAL A 44 -2.56 -2.40 6.80
C VAL A 44 -1.54 -3.00 5.86
N TYR A 45 -1.46 -2.45 4.65
CA TYR A 45 -0.47 -2.82 3.64
C TYR A 45 0.44 -1.64 3.34
N GLU A 46 1.70 -1.94 3.05
CA GLU A 46 2.63 -0.99 2.43
C GLU A 46 2.83 -1.36 0.98
N ALA A 47 2.59 -0.40 0.09
CA ALA A 47 2.80 -0.48 -1.34
C ALA A 47 3.90 0.49 -1.76
N GLN A 48 4.72 0.07 -2.72
CA GLN A 48 5.67 0.92 -3.41
C GLN A 48 5.42 0.81 -4.91
N GLU A 49 5.10 1.93 -5.54
CA GLU A 49 4.96 2.04 -6.99
C GLU A 49 6.05 2.94 -7.56
N PHE A 50 6.68 2.52 -8.65
CA PHE A 50 7.66 3.31 -9.38
C PHE A 50 7.14 3.65 -10.77
N VAL A 51 7.24 4.93 -11.12
CA VAL A 51 6.68 5.50 -12.34
C VAL A 51 7.76 6.31 -13.06
N LYS A 52 7.94 6.05 -14.35
CA LYS A 52 8.64 6.95 -15.27
C LYS A 52 7.76 7.12 -16.50
N ASP A 53 6.95 8.18 -16.50
CA ASP A 53 5.99 8.41 -17.58
C ASP A 53 6.67 8.54 -18.95
N TRP A 54 7.86 9.15 -19.00
CA TRP A 54 8.63 9.33 -20.25
C TRP A 54 9.25 8.05 -20.81
N GLU A 55 9.32 6.98 -20.01
CA GLU A 55 9.75 5.64 -20.47
C GLU A 55 8.58 4.65 -20.53
N ASN A 56 7.35 5.10 -20.26
CA ASN A 56 6.17 4.25 -20.09
C ASN A 56 6.36 3.13 -19.06
N VAL A 57 7.16 3.38 -18.02
CA VAL A 57 7.40 2.42 -16.94
C VAL A 57 6.43 2.71 -15.80
N LYS A 58 5.65 1.70 -15.41
CA LYS A 58 4.85 1.69 -14.19
C LYS A 58 4.92 0.32 -13.56
N GLU A 59 5.50 0.22 -12.37
CA GLU A 59 5.79 -1.04 -11.70
C GLU A 59 5.45 -0.97 -10.22
N VAL A 60 4.76 -1.99 -9.71
CA VAL A 60 4.61 -2.20 -8.27
C VAL A 60 5.87 -2.91 -7.77
N GLN A 61 6.78 -2.17 -7.13
CA GLN A 61 8.03 -2.72 -6.61
C GLN A 61 7.84 -3.51 -5.32
N LYS A 62 6.89 -3.10 -4.48
CA LYS A 62 6.59 -3.77 -3.21
C LYS A 62 5.10 -3.72 -2.92
N PHE A 63 4.59 -4.81 -2.38
CA PHE A 63 3.28 -4.88 -1.76
C PHE A 63 3.35 -5.87 -0.61
N LYS A 64 3.21 -5.40 0.64
CA LYS A 64 3.40 -6.25 1.83
C LYS A 64 2.35 -5.96 2.90
N LEU A 65 1.90 -7.02 3.57
CA LEU A 65 1.10 -6.91 4.79
C LEU A 65 1.99 -6.42 5.94
N VAL A 66 1.60 -5.32 6.57
CA VAL A 66 2.24 -4.80 7.79
C VAL A 66 1.60 -5.41 9.04
N GLY A 67 0.29 -5.66 9.00
CA GLY A 67 -0.46 -6.33 10.06
C GLY A 67 -1.90 -5.84 10.16
N ASP A 68 -2.59 -6.17 11.25
CA ASP A 68 -3.94 -5.66 11.51
C ASP A 68 -3.91 -4.18 11.93
N LEU A 69 -4.98 -3.44 11.61
CA LEU A 69 -5.08 -1.99 11.85
C LEU A 69 -4.86 -1.61 13.32
N TYR A 70 -5.46 -2.34 14.26
CA TYR A 70 -5.30 -2.07 15.70
C TYR A 70 -3.85 -2.13 16.15
N ARG A 71 -3.10 -3.14 15.67
CA ARG A 71 -1.69 -3.30 15.98
C ARG A 71 -0.87 -2.15 15.42
N PHE A 72 -1.13 -1.77 14.17
CA PHE A 72 -0.44 -0.65 13.52
C PHE A 72 -0.63 0.66 14.29
N MET A 73 -1.86 0.98 14.71
CA MET A 73 -2.16 2.23 15.41
C MET A 73 -1.49 2.32 16.80
N ILE A 74 -1.42 1.21 17.55
CA ILE A 74 -0.77 1.20 18.88
C ILE A 74 0.74 1.43 18.77
N TYR A 75 1.41 0.81 17.78
CA TYR A 75 2.86 0.95 17.61
C TYR A 75 3.28 2.22 16.87
N ALA A 76 2.44 2.76 15.99
CA ALA A 76 2.72 4.00 15.28
C ALA A 76 2.47 5.26 16.14
N GLY A 77 1.61 5.17 17.16
CA GLY A 77 1.26 6.27 18.07
C GLY A 77 2.08 6.34 19.36
N GLY A 78 3.08 5.46 19.54
CA GLY A 78 3.97 5.47 20.72
C GLY A 78 5.17 6.40 20.52
N SER A 79 4.97 7.69 20.80
CA SER A 79 6.04 8.68 20.99
C SER A 79 5.85 9.40 22.31
#